data_AF-A0A1C6FZV6-F1
#
_entry.id   AF-A0A1C6FZV6-F1
#
_cell.length_a   1.000
_cell.length_b   1.000
_cell.length_c   1.000
_cell.angle_alpha   90.00
_cell.angle_beta   90.00
_cell.angle_gamma   90.00
#
_symmetry.space_group_name_H-M   'P 1'
#
loop_
_entity.id
_entity.type
_entity.pdbx_description
1 polymer ?
#
loop_
_entity_poly.entity_id
_entity_poly.type
_entity_poly.pdbx_seq_one_letter_code
_entity_poly.pdbx_strand_id
1 'polypeptide(L)'
;MKNLIKVNDTLKILIIYTITTIISMVVAGFVVEYDYIKGELKNYLWVMLFFTISFLILIRLFKVKFKSVLIFLGIIMFLLLFLLLNLDFFISIASTPDEGIFPIMTFIALYTTLPFQGVINTLVGYDLGKLSYIILPAYMLTLALISYITLNSNAKNYNKECEQA
;
A
#
# COMPACT_ATOMS: atom_id res chain seq x y z
N MET A 1 -6.27 -31.91 -19.26
CA MET A 1 -7.05 -30.78 -18.71
C MET A 1 -6.11 -29.86 -17.95
N LYS A 2 -5.72 -28.71 -18.52
CA LYS A 2 -5.11 -27.57 -17.80
C LYS A 2 -5.12 -26.34 -18.71
N ASN A 3 -6.32 -25.85 -19.01
CA ASN A 3 -6.47 -24.47 -19.46
C ASN A 3 -6.27 -23.59 -18.22
N LEU A 4 -5.01 -23.22 -17.95
CA LEU A 4 -4.70 -22.18 -16.99
C LEU A 4 -5.41 -20.91 -17.47
N ILE A 5 -6.44 -20.49 -16.75
CA ILE A 5 -7.15 -19.24 -17.01
C ILE A 5 -6.10 -18.13 -17.11
N LYS A 6 -5.97 -17.52 -18.28
CA LYS A 6 -5.01 -16.44 -18.51
C LYS A 6 -5.58 -15.16 -17.88
N VAL A 7 -5.40 -15.04 -16.58
CA VAL A 7 -5.87 -13.89 -15.81
C VAL A 7 -5.11 -12.63 -16.23
N ASN A 8 -5.84 -11.56 -16.54
CA ASN A 8 -5.26 -10.26 -16.92
C ASN A 8 -4.46 -9.66 -15.73
N ASP A 9 -3.38 -8.95 -16.01
CA ASP A 9 -2.51 -8.36 -14.98
C ASP A 9 -3.25 -7.38 -14.06
N THR A 10 -4.29 -6.70 -14.57
CA THR A 10 -5.19 -5.86 -13.75
C THR A 10 -5.88 -6.69 -12.66
N LEU A 11 -6.40 -7.87 -13.02
CA LEU A 11 -7.11 -8.74 -12.08
C LEU A 11 -6.13 -9.38 -11.09
N LYS A 12 -4.91 -9.73 -11.53
CA LYS A 12 -3.85 -10.17 -10.62
C LYS A 12 -3.53 -9.12 -9.57
N ILE A 13 -3.33 -7.86 -9.98
CA ILE A 13 -3.09 -6.76 -9.05
C ILE A 13 -4.25 -6.57 -8.08
N LEU A 14 -5.49 -6.67 -8.54
CA LEU A 14 -6.66 -6.57 -7.67
C LEU A 14 -6.68 -7.70 -6.62
N ILE A 15 -6.38 -8.94 -7.02
CA ILE A 15 -6.26 -10.08 -6.11
C ILE A 15 -5.15 -9.83 -5.09
N ILE A 16 -3.96 -9.43 -5.57
CA ILE A 16 -2.80 -9.15 -4.70
C ILE A 16 -3.17 -8.08 -3.68
N TYR A 17 -3.76 -6.97 -4.13
CA TYR A 17 -4.17 -5.87 -3.28
C TYR A 17 -5.19 -6.30 -2.23
N THR A 18 -6.15 -7.15 -2.61
CA THR A 18 -7.15 -7.68 -1.68
C THR A 18 -6.48 -8.53 -0.59
N ILE A 19 -5.59 -9.45 -0.99
CA ILE A 19 -4.86 -10.31 -0.06
C ILE A 19 -3.99 -9.48 0.89
N THR A 20 -3.21 -8.53 0.36
CA THR A 20 -2.31 -7.71 1.19
C THR A 20 -3.08 -6.80 2.13
N THR A 21 -4.26 -6.30 1.72
CA THR A 21 -5.15 -5.53 2.60
C THR A 21 -5.65 -6.37 3.76
N ILE A 22 -6.10 -7.60 3.52
CA ILE A 22 -6.52 -8.52 4.59
C ILE A 22 -5.36 -8.80 5.54
N ILE A 23 -4.16 -9.06 5.02
CA ILE A 23 -2.95 -9.25 5.84
C ILE A 23 -2.69 -8.02 6.71
N SER A 24 -2.75 -6.81 6.15
CA SER A 24 -2.57 -5.57 6.91
C SER A 24 -3.60 -5.39 8.01
N MET A 25 -4.87 -5.68 7.75
CA MET A 25 -5.93 -5.60 8.75
C MET A 25 -5.69 -6.57 9.92
N VAL A 26 -5.31 -7.80 9.60
CA VAL A 26 -4.99 -8.81 10.61
C VAL A 26 -3.79 -8.38 11.44
N VAL A 27 -2.70 -7.93 10.81
CA VAL A 27 -1.50 -7.45 11.52
C VAL A 27 -1.82 -6.23 12.37
N ALA A 28 -2.64 -5.30 11.88
CA ALA A 28 -3.09 -4.14 12.67
C ALA A 28 -3.84 -4.58 13.92
N GLY A 29 -4.78 -5.53 13.82
CA GLY A 29 -5.51 -6.06 14.98
C GLY A 29 -4.64 -6.78 16.02
N PHE A 30 -3.43 -7.24 15.65
CA PHE A 30 -2.47 -7.84 16.58
C PHE A 30 -1.48 -6.85 17.19
N VAL A 31 -1.12 -5.81 16.44
CA VAL A 31 0.04 -4.95 16.77
C VAL A 31 -0.38 -3.55 17.20
N VAL A 32 -1.61 -3.12 16.90
CA VAL A 32 -2.18 -1.84 17.31
C VAL A 32 -3.34 -2.13 18.27
N GLU A 33 -3.09 -1.99 19.57
CA GLU A 33 -4.08 -2.35 20.59
C GLU A 33 -5.22 -1.32 20.65
N TYR A 34 -4.90 -0.02 20.54
CA TYR A 34 -5.87 1.08 20.52
C TYR A 34 -5.47 2.14 19.48
N ASP A 35 -6.16 2.15 18.34
CA ASP A 35 -5.91 3.07 17.22
C ASP A 35 -6.25 4.54 17.50
N TYR A 36 -7.01 4.81 18.57
CA TYR A 36 -7.26 6.18 19.06
C TYR A 36 -6.18 6.69 20.04
N ILE A 37 -5.26 5.83 20.50
CA ILE A 37 -4.13 6.24 21.34
C ILE A 37 -2.96 6.60 20.42
N LYS A 38 -2.59 7.88 20.41
CA LYS A 38 -1.51 8.39 19.56
C LYS A 38 -0.19 7.63 19.71
N GLY A 39 0.16 7.19 20.92
CA GLY A 39 1.36 6.40 21.17
C GLY A 39 1.38 5.07 20.42
N GLU A 40 0.22 4.40 20.35
CA GLU A 40 0.03 3.12 19.67
C GLU A 40 0.05 3.26 18.14
N LEU A 41 -0.24 4.45 17.60
CA LEU A 41 -0.19 4.67 16.16
C LEU A 41 1.19 4.43 15.54
N LYS A 42 2.27 4.53 16.32
CA LYS A 42 3.64 4.18 15.88
C LYS A 42 3.74 2.72 15.44
N ASN A 43 2.91 1.85 16.01
CA ASN A 43 2.91 0.42 15.71
C ASN A 43 2.36 0.11 14.30
N TYR A 44 1.70 1.07 13.63
CA TYR A 44 1.39 0.96 12.19
C TYR A 44 2.65 0.85 11.31
N LEU A 45 3.84 1.18 11.82
CA LEU A 45 5.11 0.90 11.14
C LEU A 45 5.24 -0.59 10.81
N TRP A 46 4.88 -1.47 11.75
CA TRP A 46 4.89 -2.91 11.53
C TRP A 46 3.87 -3.32 10.47
N VAL A 47 2.65 -2.76 10.54
CA VAL A 47 1.59 -3.01 9.56
C VAL A 47 2.06 -2.66 8.14
N MET A 48 2.74 -1.52 7.97
CA MET A 48 3.32 -1.12 6.70
C MET A 48 4.38 -2.10 6.21
N LEU A 49 5.32 -2.52 7.08
CA LEU A 49 6.36 -3.46 6.70
C LEU A 49 5.77 -4.79 6.19
N PHE A 50 4.78 -5.33 6.91
CA PHE A 50 4.09 -6.56 6.50
C PHE A 50 3.34 -6.38 5.16
N PHE A 51 2.68 -5.24 4.96
CA PHE A 51 2.07 -4.90 3.68
C PHE A 51 3.10 -4.87 2.55
N THR A 52 4.19 -4.11 2.71
CA THR A 52 5.23 -3.94 1.69
C THR A 52 5.82 -5.29 1.30
N ILE A 53 6.22 -6.11 2.28
CA ILE A 53 6.85 -7.41 2.04
C ILE A 53 5.87 -8.36 1.33
N SER A 54 4.64 -8.48 1.83
CA SER A 54 3.63 -9.35 1.22
C SER A 54 3.28 -8.92 -0.21
N PHE A 55 3.14 -7.61 -0.46
CA PHE A 55 2.90 -7.07 -1.79
C PHE A 55 4.04 -7.44 -2.76
N LEU A 56 5.29 -7.22 -2.37
CA LEU A 56 6.46 -7.51 -3.20
C LEU A 56 6.59 -9.01 -3.52
N ILE A 57 6.35 -9.88 -2.54
CA ILE A 57 6.33 -11.34 -2.74
C ILE A 57 5.24 -11.72 -3.75
N LEU A 58 4.04 -11.18 -3.58
CA LEU A 58 2.88 -11.53 -4.40
C LEU A 58 2.99 -11.02 -5.84
N ILE A 59 3.45 -9.78 -6.08
CA ILE A 59 3.64 -9.29 -7.47
C ILE A 59 4.65 -10.17 -8.23
N ARG A 60 5.67 -10.70 -7.55
CA ARG A 60 6.65 -11.61 -8.12
C ARG A 60 6.05 -12.99 -8.37
N LEU A 61 5.31 -13.53 -7.39
CA LEU A 61 4.66 -14.84 -7.48
C LEU A 61 3.68 -14.90 -8.66
N PHE A 62 2.86 -13.87 -8.83
CA PHE A 62 1.86 -13.75 -9.89
C PHE A 62 2.45 -13.27 -11.23
N LYS A 63 3.76 -12.97 -11.27
CA LYS A 63 4.49 -12.46 -12.44
C LYS A 63 3.75 -11.28 -13.09
N VAL A 64 3.42 -10.28 -12.28
CA VAL A 64 2.71 -9.09 -12.75
C VAL A 64 3.66 -8.21 -13.56
N LYS A 65 3.18 -7.63 -14.66
CA LYS A 65 3.96 -6.63 -15.41
C LYS A 65 4.13 -5.36 -14.61
N PHE A 66 5.35 -4.81 -14.59
CA PHE A 66 5.66 -3.57 -13.89
C PHE A 66 4.76 -2.38 -14.29
N LYS A 67 4.36 -2.28 -15.57
CA LYS A 67 3.40 -1.26 -16.03
C LYS A 67 2.08 -1.29 -15.24
N SER A 68 1.56 -2.49 -14.92
CA SER A 68 0.33 -2.64 -14.14
C SER A 68 0.53 -2.21 -12.68
N VAL A 69 1.70 -2.47 -12.10
CA VAL A 69 2.07 -1.99 -10.75
C VAL A 69 2.10 -0.46 -10.72
N LEU A 70 2.72 0.19 -11.72
CA LEU A 70 2.77 1.66 -11.79
C LEU A 70 1.39 2.30 -11.92
N ILE A 71 0.53 1.78 -12.80
CA ILE A 71 -0.85 2.28 -12.94
C ILE A 71 -1.60 2.14 -11.62
N PHE A 72 -1.46 1.00 -10.95
CA PHE A 72 -2.09 0.74 -9.66
C PHE A 72 -1.61 1.72 -8.58
N LEU A 73 -0.30 1.89 -8.41
CA LEU A 73 0.26 2.83 -7.45
C LEU A 73 -0.14 4.28 -7.77
N GLY A 74 -0.25 4.64 -9.05
CA GLY A 74 -0.76 5.95 -9.48
C GLY A 74 -2.22 6.17 -9.08
N ILE A 75 -3.08 5.17 -9.25
CA ILE A 75 -4.49 5.24 -8.81
C ILE A 75 -4.58 5.38 -7.28
N ILE A 76 -3.81 4.58 -6.53
CA ILE A 76 -3.77 4.67 -5.07
C ILE A 76 -3.28 6.05 -4.62
N MET A 77 -2.23 6.58 -5.24
CA MET A 77 -1.71 7.91 -4.92
C MET A 77 -2.76 8.99 -5.20
N PHE A 78 -3.47 8.91 -6.33
CA PHE A 78 -4.55 9.84 -6.65
C PHE A 78 -5.68 9.80 -5.60
N LEU A 79 -6.08 8.61 -5.16
CA LEU A 79 -7.09 8.44 -4.10
C LEU A 79 -6.61 8.99 -2.75
N LEU A 80 -5.34 8.75 -2.40
CA LEU A 80 -4.72 9.26 -1.17
C LEU A 80 -4.71 10.80 -1.11
N LEU A 81 -4.69 11.51 -2.24
CA LEU A 81 -4.79 12.98 -2.24
C LEU A 81 -6.08 13.47 -1.58
N PHE A 82 -7.21 12.79 -1.77
CA PHE A 82 -8.48 13.19 -1.14
C PHE A 82 -8.45 13.03 0.38
N LEU A 83 -7.70 12.04 0.89
CA LEU A 83 -7.47 11.88 2.32
C LEU A 83 -6.51 12.94 2.86
N LEU A 84 -5.43 13.23 2.13
CA LEU A 84 -4.47 14.26 2.52
C LEU A 84 -5.10 15.67 2.50
N LEU A 85 -5.99 15.97 1.55
CA LEU A 85 -6.68 17.26 1.49
C LEU A 85 -7.68 17.42 2.65
N ASN A 86 -8.19 16.32 3.19
CA ASN A 86 -9.11 16.28 4.33
C ASN A 86 -8.43 15.67 5.57
N LEU A 87 -7.14 15.95 5.79
CA LEU A 87 -6.36 15.33 6.87
C LEU A 87 -6.96 15.63 8.26
N ASP A 88 -7.52 16.83 8.46
CA ASP A 88 -8.15 17.23 9.73
C ASP A 88 -9.41 16.42 10.04
N PHE A 89 -10.17 16.02 9.01
CA PHE A 89 -11.28 15.06 9.13
C PHE A 89 -10.77 13.66 9.50
N PHE A 90 -9.63 13.24 8.93
CA PHE A 90 -9.03 11.93 9.24
C PHE A 90 -8.46 11.85 10.67
N ILE A 91 -7.90 12.96 11.19
CA ILE A 91 -7.34 13.03 12.55
C ILE A 91 -8.45 13.15 13.61
N SER A 92 -9.63 13.67 13.26
CA SER A 92 -10.76 13.83 14.17
C SER A 92 -11.89 12.85 13.85
N ILE A 93 -11.77 11.61 14.34
CA ILE A 93 -12.70 10.48 14.13
C ILE A 93 -14.18 10.78 14.52
N ALA A 94 -14.48 11.93 15.14
CA ALA A 94 -15.82 12.34 15.58
C ALA A 94 -16.37 13.61 14.89
N SER A 95 -15.64 14.21 13.95
CA SER A 95 -16.14 15.38 13.23
C SER A 95 -17.01 14.92 12.07
N THR A 96 -18.30 15.27 12.08
CA THR A 96 -19.10 15.25 10.84
C THR A 96 -18.32 15.99 9.76
N PRO A 97 -18.29 15.50 8.51
CA PRO A 97 -17.67 16.26 7.44
C PRO A 97 -18.29 17.66 7.46
N ASP A 98 -17.49 18.68 7.74
CA ASP A 98 -17.86 20.01 7.26
C ASP A 98 -18.11 19.85 5.75
N GLU A 99 -19.02 20.65 5.22
CA GLU A 99 -19.56 20.61 3.84
C GLU A 99 -18.50 20.85 2.74
N GLY A 100 -17.26 20.46 2.98
CA GLY A 100 -16.15 20.40 2.07
C GLY A 100 -16.43 19.54 0.84
N ILE A 101 -15.73 19.92 -0.21
CA ILE A 101 -15.87 19.43 -1.57
C ILE A 101 -15.45 17.96 -1.58
N PHE A 102 -16.38 17.04 -1.87
CA PHE A 102 -16.17 15.60 -2.15
C PHE A 102 -16.25 14.56 -1.01
N PRO A 103 -17.31 14.53 -0.16
CA PRO A 103 -17.48 13.49 0.86
C PRO A 103 -17.44 12.06 0.28
N ILE A 104 -18.07 11.83 -0.87
CA ILE A 104 -18.09 10.51 -1.53
C ILE A 104 -16.69 10.04 -1.93
N MET A 105 -15.87 10.91 -2.53
CA MET A 105 -14.52 10.54 -2.95
C MET A 105 -13.61 10.30 -1.73
N THR A 106 -13.81 11.06 -0.65
CA THR A 106 -13.12 10.82 0.62
C THR A 106 -13.49 9.45 1.21
N PHE A 107 -14.76 9.05 1.19
CA PHE A 107 -15.16 7.70 1.62
C PHE A 107 -14.55 6.61 0.75
N ILE A 108 -14.58 6.77 -0.58
CA ILE A 108 -13.95 5.82 -1.50
C ILE A 108 -12.47 5.71 -1.19
N ALA A 109 -11.77 6.84 -1.09
CA ALA A 109 -10.35 6.88 -0.75
C ALA A 109 -10.07 6.22 0.60
N LEU A 110 -10.90 6.47 1.62
CA LEU A 110 -10.75 5.90 2.96
C LEU A 110 -10.70 4.37 2.91
N TYR A 111 -11.69 3.72 2.29
CA TYR A 111 -11.71 2.25 2.26
C TYR A 111 -10.70 1.66 1.27
N THR A 112 -10.51 2.32 0.13
CA THR A 112 -9.64 1.79 -0.93
C THR A 112 -8.15 2.03 -0.70
N THR A 113 -7.75 2.78 0.33
CA THR A 113 -6.34 3.06 0.63
C THR A 113 -5.94 2.65 2.05
N LEU A 114 -6.79 1.91 2.76
CA LEU A 114 -6.54 1.40 4.12
C LEU A 114 -5.10 0.92 4.39
N PRO A 115 -4.49 0.03 3.57
CA PRO A 115 -3.13 -0.41 3.85
C PRO A 115 -2.06 0.69 3.72
N PHE A 116 -2.36 1.78 3.01
CA PHE A 116 -1.46 2.93 2.84
C PHE A 116 -1.68 4.00 3.93
N GLN A 117 -2.81 3.99 4.63
CA GLN A 117 -3.05 4.85 5.79
C GLN A 117 -2.10 4.54 6.96
N GLY A 118 -1.52 3.34 6.99
CA GLY A 118 -0.47 3.00 7.95
C GLY A 118 0.70 4.01 7.93
N VAL A 119 1.02 4.60 6.77
CA VAL A 119 2.03 5.67 6.65
C VAL A 119 1.60 6.90 7.43
N ILE A 120 0.36 7.36 7.22
CA ILE A 120 -0.19 8.55 7.87
C ILE A 120 -0.26 8.33 9.39
N ASN A 121 -0.82 7.18 9.81
CA ASN A 121 -0.95 6.82 11.22
C ASN A 121 0.41 6.77 11.92
N THR A 122 1.40 6.14 11.29
CA THR A 122 2.77 6.09 11.83
C THR A 122 3.32 7.49 12.03
N LEU A 123 3.17 8.38 11.03
CA LEU A 123 3.62 9.76 11.13
C LEU A 123 2.90 10.54 12.21
N VAL A 124 1.58 10.38 12.36
CA VAL A 124 0.81 11.00 13.46
C VAL A 124 1.33 10.51 14.81
N GLY A 125 1.61 9.22 14.95
CA GLY A 125 2.18 8.64 16.16
C GLY A 125 3.55 9.22 16.52
N TYR A 126 4.38 9.55 15.52
CA TYR A 126 5.69 10.19 15.71
C TYR A 126 5.64 11.73 15.76
N ASP A 127 4.46 12.36 15.82
CA ASP A 127 4.33 13.83 15.76
C ASP A 127 4.80 14.47 14.45
N LEU A 128 4.84 13.66 13.38
CA LEU A 128 5.29 14.03 12.04
C LEU A 128 4.14 14.07 11.01
N GLY A 129 2.88 14.08 11.46
CA GLY A 129 1.70 14.02 10.58
C GLY A 129 1.69 15.08 9.47
N LYS A 130 2.21 16.28 9.74
CA LYS A 130 2.37 17.37 8.75
C LYS A 130 3.29 17.01 7.58
N LEU A 131 4.21 16.06 7.77
CA LEU A 131 5.11 15.57 6.73
C LEU A 131 4.46 14.53 5.79
N SER A 132 3.21 14.13 6.04
CA SER A 132 2.51 13.12 5.22
C SER A 132 2.44 13.51 3.74
N TYR A 133 2.31 14.80 3.42
CA TYR A 133 2.30 15.31 2.04
C TYR A 133 3.61 15.03 1.27
N ILE A 134 4.72 14.80 1.98
CA ILE A 134 6.04 14.54 1.40
C ILE A 134 6.37 13.05 1.53
N ILE A 135 6.20 12.48 2.73
CA ILE A 135 6.62 11.11 3.04
C ILE A 135 5.77 10.07 2.31
N LEU A 136 4.46 10.30 2.16
CA LEU A 136 3.58 9.36 1.47
C LEU A 136 3.95 9.22 -0.03
N PRO A 137 4.10 10.31 -0.82
CA PRO A 137 4.62 10.19 -2.18
C PRO A 137 6.02 9.56 -2.24
N ALA A 138 6.91 9.89 -1.30
CA ALA A 138 8.24 9.27 -1.23
C ALA A 138 8.14 7.75 -1.03
N TYR A 139 7.29 7.28 -0.11
CA TYR A 139 7.02 5.87 0.12
C TYR A 139 6.48 5.18 -1.15
N MET A 140 5.55 5.81 -1.88
CA MET A 140 5.00 5.27 -3.13
C MET A 140 6.08 5.13 -4.22
N LEU A 141 6.96 6.13 -4.34
CA LEU A 141 8.10 6.08 -5.26
C LEU A 141 9.08 4.96 -4.87
N THR A 142 9.43 4.84 -3.60
CA THR A 142 10.29 3.77 -3.09
C THR A 142 9.67 2.40 -3.36
N LEU A 143 8.37 2.23 -3.12
CA LEU A 143 7.66 0.98 -3.41
C LEU A 143 7.67 0.65 -4.90
N ALA A 144 7.50 1.65 -5.78
CA ALA A 144 7.60 1.47 -7.22
C ALA A 144 9.01 1.02 -7.63
N LEU A 145 10.07 1.64 -7.10
CA LEU A 145 11.46 1.27 -7.37
C LEU A 145 11.78 -0.15 -6.90
N ILE A 146 11.39 -0.50 -5.67
CA ILE A 146 11.62 -1.85 -5.14
C ILE A 146 10.79 -2.88 -5.92
N SER A 147 9.58 -2.53 -6.35
CA SER A 147 8.75 -3.40 -7.21
C SER A 147 9.43 -3.66 -8.56
N TYR A 148 10.02 -2.63 -9.18
CA TYR A 148 10.79 -2.78 -10.42
C TYR A 148 11.96 -3.76 -10.23
N ILE A 149 12.77 -3.54 -9.19
CA ILE A 149 13.89 -4.42 -8.87
C ILE A 149 13.40 -5.85 -8.64
N THR A 150 12.35 -6.03 -7.82
CA THR A 150 11.79 -7.34 -7.46
C THR A 150 11.31 -8.13 -8.67
N LEU A 151 10.62 -7.46 -9.61
CA LEU A 151 10.12 -8.08 -10.84
C LEU A 151 11.23 -8.36 -11.86
N ASN A 152 12.28 -7.53 -11.89
CA ASN A 152 13.40 -7.67 -12.84
C ASN A 152 14.55 -8.57 -12.32
N SER A 153 14.50 -9.03 -11.07
CA SER A 153 15.61 -9.73 -10.41
C SER A 153 15.89 -11.17 -10.88
N ASN A 154 15.23 -11.71 -11.92
CA ASN A 154 15.44 -13.09 -12.37
C ASN A 154 15.64 -13.25 -13.89
N ALA A 155 16.89 -13.14 -14.35
CA ALA A 155 17.44 -13.80 -15.55
C ALA A 155 18.99 -13.91 -15.54
N LYS A 156 19.71 -13.17 -14.69
CA LYS A 156 21.19 -13.11 -14.74
C LYS A 156 21.94 -14.22 -13.96
N ASN A 157 21.30 -14.92 -13.02
CA ASN A 157 22.02 -15.84 -12.12
C ASN A 157 21.88 -17.33 -12.48
N TYR A 158 20.87 -17.74 -13.24
CA TYR A 158 20.74 -19.15 -13.65
C TYR A 158 21.57 -19.51 -14.91
N ASN A 159 21.86 -18.54 -15.79
CA ASN A 159 22.61 -18.81 -17.02
C ASN A 159 24.13 -18.78 -16.83
N LYS A 160 24.65 -18.24 -15.71
CA LYS A 160 26.09 -18.23 -15.44
C LYS A 160 26.61 -19.56 -14.90
N GLU A 161 25.75 -20.37 -14.28
CA GLU A 161 26.13 -21.67 -13.72
C GLU A 161 26.08 -22.80 -14.76
N CYS A 162 25.32 -22.66 -15.85
CA CYS A 162 25.31 -23.62 -16.96
C CYS A 162 26.42 -23.41 -18.01
N GLU A 163 27.11 -22.26 -18.01
CA GLU A 163 28.24 -22.00 -18.92
C GLU A 163 29.59 -22.40 -18.33
N GLN A 164 29.60 -22.89 -17.08
CA GLN A 164 30.80 -23.28 -16.34
C GLN A 164 30.80 -24.77 -15.90
N ALA A 165 29.87 -25.58 -16.42
CA ALA A 165 29.75 -27.01 -16.15
C ALA A 165 30.05 -27.85 -17.40
#